data_AF-A0A2U1IIE6-F1
#
_entry.id   AF-A0A2U1IIE6-F1
#
_cell.length_a   1.000
_cell.length_b   1.000
_cell.length_c   1.000
_cell.angle_alpha   90.00
_cell.angle_beta   90.00
_cell.angle_gamma   90.00
#
_symmetry.space_group_name_H-M   'P 1'
#
loop_
_entity.id
_entity.type
_entity.pdbx_description
1 polymer ?
#
loop_
_entity_poly.entity_id
_entity_poly.type
_entity_poly.pdbx_seq_one_letter_code
_entity_poly.pdbx_strand_id
1 'polypeptide(L)'
;MKAWRVVVIALSFLLLSGCLVSFKEPLPASDSAPKGLLGKWTSTNAWGEALNLELTRIGDNRYQAVSYYRARPGEREAYPFTVSRHGSRWYLSAKVPAQFGGHFTLGGFELTDKHELVVYNLDLEQINQAIKQNALSGESFQTNEGDGVLIDSHMDQVAAYLDDPANSDVFVEAVRYQRQAKAK
;
A
#
# COMPACT_ATOMS: atom_id res chain seq x y z
N MET A 1 -31.60 -18.61 -4.71
CA MET A 1 -30.89 -17.35 -5.02
C MET A 1 -30.26 -16.62 -3.82
N LYS A 2 -30.45 -17.06 -2.55
CA LYS A 2 -29.79 -16.42 -1.38
C LYS A 2 -28.42 -17.01 -1.02
N ALA A 3 -28.19 -18.31 -1.29
CA ALA A 3 -26.91 -18.97 -0.98
C ALA A 3 -25.73 -18.44 -1.82
N TRP A 4 -25.95 -18.13 -3.11
CA TRP A 4 -24.91 -17.56 -3.99
C TRP A 4 -24.39 -16.21 -3.47
N ARG A 5 -25.28 -15.35 -2.98
CA ARG A 5 -24.88 -14.05 -2.43
C ARG A 5 -24.06 -14.19 -1.15
N VAL A 6 -24.39 -15.16 -0.29
CA VAL A 6 -23.61 -15.46 0.92
C VAL A 6 -22.24 -16.03 0.58
N VAL A 7 -22.15 -16.91 -0.43
CA VAL A 7 -20.88 -17.43 -0.93
C VAL A 7 -20.02 -16.32 -1.52
N VAL A 8 -20.58 -15.43 -2.35
CA VAL A 8 -19.83 -14.30 -2.92
C VAL A 8 -19.39 -13.34 -1.83
N ILE A 9 -20.23 -13.00 -0.85
CA ILE A 9 -19.86 -12.13 0.26
C ILE A 9 -18.77 -12.79 1.14
N ALA A 10 -18.89 -14.08 1.45
CA ALA A 10 -17.87 -14.80 2.21
C ALA A 10 -16.54 -14.93 1.45
N LEU A 11 -16.59 -15.15 0.12
CA LEU A 11 -15.41 -15.15 -0.74
C LEU A 11 -14.79 -13.75 -0.84
N SER A 12 -15.63 -12.71 -0.92
CA SER A 12 -15.18 -11.33 -0.84
C SER A 12 -14.52 -11.05 0.49
N PHE A 13 -15.06 -11.50 1.63
CA PHE A 13 -14.43 -11.32 2.94
C PHE A 13 -13.12 -12.11 3.11
N LEU A 14 -12.93 -13.23 2.42
CA LEU A 14 -11.65 -13.95 2.33
C LEU A 14 -10.63 -13.26 1.40
N LEU A 15 -11.09 -12.46 0.44
CA LEU A 15 -10.25 -11.67 -0.48
C LEU A 15 -10.03 -10.23 0.02
N LEU A 16 -10.86 -9.76 0.95
CA LEU A 16 -10.85 -8.43 1.56
C LEU A 16 -10.30 -8.45 2.98
N SER A 17 -10.09 -9.63 3.54
CA SER A 17 -9.20 -9.79 4.67
C SER A 17 -7.80 -9.37 4.19
N GLY A 18 -7.39 -8.16 4.55
CA GLY A 18 -6.19 -7.49 4.07
C GLY A 18 -4.95 -8.32 4.36
N CYS A 19 -4.59 -9.16 3.40
CA CYS A 19 -3.32 -9.87 3.35
C CYS A 19 -2.19 -8.86 3.50
N LEU A 20 -1.61 -8.77 4.70
CA LEU A 20 -0.72 -7.68 5.05
C LEU A 20 0.72 -8.16 5.10
N VAL A 21 1.53 -7.65 4.18
CA VAL A 21 2.99 -7.74 4.28
C VAL A 21 3.48 -6.59 5.15
N SER A 22 4.11 -6.94 6.27
CA SER A 22 4.62 -6.03 7.28
C SER A 22 6.14 -6.16 7.43
N PHE A 23 6.77 -5.07 7.84
CA PHE A 23 8.21 -4.95 7.99
C PHE A 23 8.55 -4.41 9.38
N LYS A 24 9.58 -4.98 10.02
CA LYS A 24 10.04 -4.53 11.35
C LYS A 24 10.56 -3.08 11.31
N GLU A 25 11.15 -2.68 10.19
CA GLU A 25 11.77 -1.37 10.00
C GLU A 25 11.10 -0.63 8.82
N PRO A 26 11.01 0.71 8.85
CA PRO A 26 10.57 1.48 7.70
C PRO A 26 11.66 1.49 6.62
N LEU A 27 11.29 1.87 5.39
CA LEU A 27 12.30 2.24 4.40
C LEU A 27 13.11 3.44 4.91
N PRO A 28 14.44 3.47 4.70
CA PRO A 28 15.28 4.61 5.04
C PRO A 28 14.73 5.88 4.37
N ALA A 29 14.33 6.85 5.20
CA ALA A 29 13.72 8.09 4.74
C ALA A 29 14.78 9.00 4.11
N SER A 30 15.00 8.87 2.80
CA SER A 30 16.12 9.54 2.12
C SER A 30 15.70 10.49 1.01
N ASP A 31 14.56 10.25 0.35
CA ASP A 31 14.22 11.00 -0.86
C ASP A 31 13.12 12.05 -0.70
N SER A 32 13.28 13.12 -1.48
CA SER A 32 12.21 14.06 -1.74
C SER A 32 11.19 13.44 -2.69
N ALA A 33 9.91 13.54 -2.34
CA ALA A 33 8.82 13.05 -3.15
C ALA A 33 8.87 13.61 -4.57
N PRO A 34 8.53 12.80 -5.59
CA PRO A 34 8.54 13.25 -6.96
C PRO A 34 7.58 14.42 -7.15
N LYS A 35 7.96 15.33 -8.05
CA LYS A 35 7.08 16.45 -8.43
C LYS A 35 5.74 15.89 -8.89
N GLY A 36 4.66 16.45 -8.37
CA GLY A 36 3.32 16.02 -8.70
C GLY A 36 2.78 14.88 -7.84
N LEU A 37 3.49 14.38 -6.82
CA LEU A 37 2.89 13.44 -5.85
C LEU A 37 1.90 14.15 -4.92
N LEU A 38 2.27 15.31 -4.40
CA LEU A 38 1.49 16.02 -3.39
C LEU A 38 0.20 16.64 -3.96
N GLY A 39 -0.81 16.76 -3.12
CA GLY A 39 -2.11 17.37 -3.44
C GLY A 39 -3.27 16.37 -3.32
N LYS A 40 -4.36 16.66 -4.00
CA LYS A 40 -5.62 15.92 -3.88
C LYS A 40 -5.84 14.96 -5.04
N TRP A 41 -6.34 13.80 -4.69
CA TRP A 41 -6.50 12.62 -5.52
C TRP A 41 -7.87 12.01 -5.27
N THR A 42 -8.46 11.42 -6.31
CA THR A 42 -9.76 10.76 -6.22
C THR A 42 -9.74 9.44 -6.97
N SER A 43 -10.35 8.42 -6.41
CA SER A 43 -10.56 7.12 -7.03
C SER A 43 -12.00 6.67 -6.81
N THR A 44 -12.42 5.65 -7.54
CA THR A 44 -13.69 4.96 -7.35
C THR A 44 -13.37 3.51 -7.07
N ASN A 45 -13.78 3.01 -5.90
CA ASN A 45 -13.54 1.61 -5.55
C ASN A 45 -14.42 0.66 -6.39
N ALA A 46 -14.24 -0.65 -6.20
CA ALA A 46 -14.97 -1.68 -6.95
C ALA A 46 -16.50 -1.64 -6.75
N TRP A 47 -16.99 -0.97 -5.69
CA TRP A 47 -18.41 -0.80 -5.40
C TRP A 47 -18.98 0.54 -5.87
N GLY A 48 -18.19 1.35 -6.58
CA GLY A 48 -18.63 2.65 -7.09
C GLY A 48 -18.54 3.79 -6.07
N GLU A 49 -17.96 3.56 -4.89
CA GLU A 49 -17.80 4.59 -3.87
C GLU A 49 -16.57 5.46 -4.16
N ALA A 50 -16.77 6.77 -4.10
CA ALA A 50 -15.71 7.72 -4.35
C ALA A 50 -14.80 7.86 -3.12
N LEU A 51 -13.54 7.46 -3.28
CA LEU A 51 -12.45 7.59 -2.32
C LEU A 51 -11.65 8.85 -2.63
N ASN A 52 -11.36 9.66 -1.63
CA ASN A 52 -10.47 10.81 -1.78
C ASN A 52 -9.21 10.57 -0.96
N LEU A 53 -8.10 11.05 -1.51
CA LEU A 53 -6.78 10.99 -0.88
C LEU A 53 -6.13 12.37 -0.97
N GLU A 54 -5.66 12.88 0.16
CA GLU A 54 -4.91 14.12 0.24
C GLU A 54 -3.50 13.83 0.75
N LEU A 55 -2.50 14.15 -0.07
CA LEU A 55 -1.08 13.95 0.22
C LEU A 55 -0.43 15.30 0.51
N THR A 56 0.11 15.47 1.71
CA THR A 56 0.73 16.72 2.18
C THR A 56 2.14 16.49 2.72
N ARG A 57 2.98 17.52 2.68
CA ARG A 57 4.29 17.51 3.32
C ARG A 57 4.13 17.99 4.77
N ILE A 58 4.68 17.22 5.71
CA ILE A 58 4.66 17.54 7.15
C ILE A 58 6.06 17.75 7.74
N GLY A 59 7.12 17.52 6.96
CA GLY A 59 8.50 17.82 7.33
C GLY A 59 9.48 17.42 6.23
N ASP A 60 10.77 17.44 6.57
CA ASP A 60 11.83 16.99 5.68
C ASP A 60 11.67 15.50 5.38
N ASN A 61 11.50 15.18 4.09
CA ASN A 61 11.23 13.85 3.57
C ASN A 61 10.11 13.07 4.30
N ARG A 62 9.19 13.79 4.95
CA ARG A 62 8.05 13.25 5.69
C ARG A 62 6.74 13.83 5.17
N TYR A 63 5.78 12.94 4.95
CA TYR A 63 4.51 13.23 4.31
C TYR A 63 3.36 12.64 5.11
N GLN A 64 2.15 13.10 4.81
CA GLN A 64 0.93 12.61 5.43
C GLN A 64 -0.11 12.33 4.35
N ALA A 65 -0.68 11.15 4.40
CA ALA A 65 -1.80 10.72 3.59
C ALA A 65 -3.08 10.83 4.43
N VAL A 66 -4.06 11.57 3.93
CA VAL A 66 -5.39 11.65 4.55
C VAL A 66 -6.39 11.02 3.59
N SER A 67 -6.91 9.86 3.97
CA SER A 67 -7.91 9.11 3.20
C SER A 67 -9.30 9.33 3.78
N TYR A 68 -10.30 9.47 2.91
CA TYR A 68 -11.70 9.60 3.32
C TYR A 68 -12.69 9.29 2.19
N TYR A 69 -13.83 8.70 2.55
CA TYR A 69 -14.94 8.51 1.63
C TYR A 69 -15.67 9.82 1.37
N ARG A 70 -16.04 10.08 0.11
CA ARG A 70 -16.82 11.28 -0.24
C ARG A 70 -18.14 11.36 0.52
N ALA A 71 -18.78 10.21 0.76
CA ALA A 71 -20.04 10.12 1.49
C ALA A 71 -19.90 10.41 3.00
N ARG A 72 -18.68 10.28 3.56
CA ARG A 72 -18.40 10.43 4.98
C ARG A 72 -17.13 11.26 5.19
N PRO A 73 -17.13 12.56 4.84
CA PRO A 73 -15.93 13.38 4.89
C PRO A 73 -15.39 13.65 6.30
N GLY A 74 -16.16 13.35 7.35
CA GLY A 74 -15.73 13.43 8.75
C GLY A 74 -14.93 12.21 9.24
N GLU A 75 -15.06 11.06 8.56
CA GLU A 75 -14.28 9.84 8.84
C GLU A 75 -12.96 9.94 8.05
N ARG A 76 -12.01 10.71 8.58
CA ARG A 76 -10.70 10.94 7.97
C ARG A 76 -9.63 10.18 8.73
N GLU A 77 -8.88 9.38 8.01
CA GLU A 77 -7.75 8.65 8.58
C GLU A 77 -6.45 9.26 8.05
N ALA A 78 -5.56 9.62 8.97
CA ALA A 78 -4.30 10.27 8.67
C ALA A 78 -3.12 9.32 8.94
N TYR A 79 -2.34 9.05 7.90
CA TYR A 79 -1.21 8.14 7.94
C TYR A 79 0.08 8.88 7.57
N PRO A 80 1.03 9.03 8.49
CA PRO A 80 2.35 9.53 8.16
C PRO A 80 3.09 8.50 7.30
N PHE A 81 3.78 8.97 6.27
CA PHE A 81 4.56 8.12 5.38
C PHE A 81 5.85 8.80 4.90
N THR A 82 6.80 7.99 4.47
CA THR A 82 8.05 8.39 3.81
C THR A 82 8.07 7.79 2.41
N VAL A 83 8.96 8.31 1.55
CA VAL A 83 9.17 7.77 0.21
C VAL A 83 10.65 7.57 -0.06
N SER A 84 10.95 6.62 -0.94
CA SER A 84 12.29 6.32 -1.42
C SER A 84 12.22 5.94 -2.89
N ARG A 85 13.24 6.27 -3.67
CA ARG A 85 13.33 5.90 -5.09
C ARG A 85 14.36 4.78 -5.27
N HIS A 86 13.83 3.56 -5.37
CA HIS A 86 14.55 2.33 -5.68
C HIS A 86 14.76 2.15 -7.20
N GLY A 87 15.90 2.47 -7.83
CA GLY A 87 16.04 2.31 -9.29
C GLY A 87 14.96 3.05 -10.12
N SER A 88 14.09 2.32 -10.83
CA SER A 88 12.98 2.90 -11.62
C SER A 88 11.67 3.07 -10.85
N ARG A 89 11.53 2.46 -9.67
CA ARG A 89 10.26 2.40 -8.92
C ARG A 89 10.32 3.35 -7.73
N TRP A 90 9.19 3.99 -7.45
CA TRP A 90 9.02 4.71 -6.19
C TRP A 90 8.38 3.81 -5.15
N TYR A 91 8.83 3.96 -3.92
CA TYR A 91 8.34 3.22 -2.78
C TYR A 91 7.79 4.18 -1.74
N LEU A 92 6.75 3.75 -1.05
CA LEU A 92 6.23 4.38 0.16
C LEU A 92 6.41 3.46 1.35
N SER A 93 6.61 4.04 2.53
CA SER A 93 6.61 3.33 3.81
C SER A 93 5.76 4.08 4.81
N ALA A 94 4.84 3.37 5.46
CA ALA A 94 3.94 3.94 6.46
C ALA A 94 3.86 3.04 7.69
N LYS A 95 3.69 3.65 8.87
CA LYS A 95 3.43 2.89 10.09
C LYS A 95 1.99 2.39 10.08
N VAL A 96 1.83 1.09 10.29
CA VAL A 96 0.54 0.43 10.37
C VAL A 96 -0.02 0.58 11.79
N PRO A 97 -1.33 0.85 11.96
CA PRO A 97 -1.97 0.84 13.28
C PRO A 97 -1.74 -0.45 14.07
N ALA A 98 -1.68 -0.34 15.41
CA ALA A 98 -1.36 -1.47 16.30
C ALA A 98 -2.32 -2.66 16.15
N GLN A 99 -3.60 -2.39 15.86
CA GLN A 99 -4.62 -3.42 15.62
C GLN A 99 -4.32 -4.33 14.42
N PHE A 100 -3.41 -3.91 13.54
CA PHE A 100 -2.96 -4.67 12.36
C PHE A 100 -1.49 -5.12 12.49
N GLY A 101 -0.93 -5.10 13.70
CA GLY A 101 0.43 -5.57 13.99
C GLY A 101 1.44 -4.45 14.32
N GLY A 102 1.11 -3.17 14.13
CA GLY A 102 1.93 -2.04 14.62
C GLY A 102 3.30 -1.84 13.94
N HIS A 103 3.57 -2.63 12.90
CA HIS A 103 4.79 -2.63 12.09
C HIS A 103 4.72 -1.59 10.97
N PHE A 104 5.55 -1.73 9.94
CA PHE A 104 5.53 -0.87 8.76
C PHE A 104 4.98 -1.62 7.55
N THR A 105 4.24 -0.93 6.70
CA THR A 105 3.87 -1.44 5.37
C THR A 105 4.73 -0.75 4.32
N LEU A 106 5.08 -1.49 3.27
CA LEU A 106 5.76 -0.99 2.08
C LEU A 106 4.86 -1.20 0.87
N GLY A 107 4.86 -0.22 -0.02
CA GLY A 107 4.15 -0.28 -1.30
C GLY A 107 4.93 0.41 -2.40
N GLY A 108 4.69 -0.02 -3.63
CA GLY A 108 5.16 0.70 -4.81
C GLY A 108 4.20 1.82 -5.17
N PHE A 109 4.67 2.86 -5.84
CA PHE A 109 3.78 3.78 -6.55
C PHE A 109 4.42 4.31 -7.82
N GLU A 110 3.58 4.80 -8.73
CA GLU A 110 4.03 5.56 -9.89
C GLU A 110 3.09 6.73 -10.20
N LEU A 111 3.65 7.74 -10.83
CA LEU A 111 2.89 8.82 -11.47
C LEU A 111 2.91 8.57 -12.97
N THR A 112 1.76 8.30 -13.56
CA THR A 112 1.66 7.99 -14.99
C THR A 112 1.71 9.26 -15.84
N ASP A 113 1.98 9.11 -17.14
CA ASP A 113 1.93 10.22 -18.11
C ASP A 113 0.55 10.91 -18.18
N LYS A 114 -0.51 10.20 -17.76
CA LYS A 114 -1.87 10.72 -17.65
C LYS A 114 -2.13 11.48 -16.35
N HIS A 115 -1.09 11.76 -15.56
CA HIS A 115 -1.17 12.38 -14.25
C HIS A 115 -2.05 11.59 -13.27
N GLU A 116 -1.98 10.27 -13.34
CA GLU A 116 -2.61 9.36 -12.39
C GLU A 116 -1.59 8.92 -11.35
N LEU A 117 -2.06 8.68 -10.13
CA LEU A 117 -1.27 8.03 -9.07
C LEU A 117 -1.72 6.58 -8.97
N VAL A 118 -0.83 5.66 -9.28
CA VAL A 118 -1.07 4.22 -9.10
C VAL A 118 -0.30 3.76 -7.88
N VAL A 119 -0.98 3.08 -6.97
CA VAL A 119 -0.38 2.49 -5.77
C VAL A 119 -0.43 0.98 -5.89
N TYR A 120 0.69 0.34 -5.57
CA TYR A 120 0.87 -1.10 -5.61
C TYR A 120 1.11 -1.63 -4.21
N ASN A 121 0.40 -2.70 -3.85
CA ASN A 121 0.69 -3.48 -2.66
C ASN A 121 1.63 -4.63 -3.01
N LEU A 122 2.24 -5.22 -1.98
CA LEU A 122 3.00 -6.46 -2.11
C LEU A 122 2.03 -7.65 -2.02
N ASP A 123 2.16 -8.57 -2.96
CA ASP A 123 1.39 -9.81 -2.97
C ASP A 123 1.87 -10.76 -1.87
N LEU A 124 0.95 -11.14 -0.98
CA LEU A 124 1.27 -11.98 0.16
C LEU A 124 1.70 -13.39 -0.24
N GLU A 125 1.12 -13.96 -1.29
CA GLU A 125 1.46 -15.32 -1.74
C GLU A 125 2.87 -15.35 -2.33
N GLN A 126 3.19 -14.36 -3.16
CA GLN A 126 4.52 -14.21 -3.76
C GLN A 126 5.58 -13.94 -2.70
N ILE A 127 5.29 -13.11 -1.70
CA ILE A 127 6.19 -12.90 -0.56
C ILE A 127 6.39 -14.18 0.25
N ASN A 128 5.33 -14.92 0.55
CA ASN A 128 5.45 -16.23 1.21
C ASN A 128 6.28 -17.22 0.40
N GLN A 129 6.15 -17.20 -0.92
CA GLN A 129 6.97 -18.02 -1.80
C GLN A 129 8.45 -17.60 -1.74
N ALA A 130 8.74 -16.30 -1.73
CA ALA A 130 10.10 -15.79 -1.57
C ALA A 130 10.73 -16.24 -0.24
N ILE A 131 9.94 -16.28 0.84
CA ILE A 131 10.38 -16.82 2.14
C ILE A 131 10.66 -18.33 2.04
N LYS A 132 9.76 -19.11 1.44
CA LYS A 132 9.96 -20.56 1.23
C LYS A 132 11.19 -20.88 0.39
N GLN A 133 11.57 -19.98 -0.51
CA GLN A 133 12.76 -20.09 -1.35
C GLN A 133 14.03 -19.52 -0.69
N ASN A 134 13.94 -19.01 0.55
CA ASN A 134 15.01 -18.33 1.28
C ASN A 134 15.55 -17.06 0.59
N ALA A 135 14.78 -16.46 -0.33
CA ALA A 135 15.11 -15.16 -0.91
C ALA A 135 14.85 -14.03 0.09
N LEU A 136 13.79 -14.20 0.91
CA LEU A 136 13.47 -13.38 2.07
C LEU A 136 13.35 -14.27 3.31
N SER A 137 13.25 -13.65 4.47
CA SER A 137 12.99 -14.30 5.74
C SER A 137 11.85 -13.55 6.43
N GLY A 138 11.06 -14.28 7.21
CA GLY A 138 9.91 -13.72 7.91
C GLY A 138 8.99 -14.79 8.50
N GLU A 139 8.00 -14.33 9.25
CA GLU A 139 7.05 -15.16 9.98
C GLU A 139 5.62 -14.81 9.59
N SER A 140 4.80 -15.82 9.30
CA SER A 140 3.36 -15.63 9.10
C SER A 140 2.68 -15.37 10.44
N PHE A 141 1.70 -14.48 10.46
CA PHE A 141 0.85 -14.19 11.61
C PHE A 141 -0.61 -14.04 11.17
N GLN A 142 -1.54 -14.10 12.11
CA GLN A 142 -2.96 -13.85 11.84
C GLN A 142 -3.42 -12.56 12.50
N THR A 143 -4.23 -11.80 11.79
CA THR A 143 -4.94 -10.63 12.31
C THR A 143 -6.45 -10.87 12.26
N ASN A 144 -7.21 -10.01 12.95
CA ASN A 144 -8.67 -10.00 12.82
C ASN A 144 -9.13 -9.71 11.38
N GLU A 145 -8.26 -9.10 10.56
CA GLU A 145 -8.50 -8.80 9.16
C GLU A 145 -7.82 -9.79 8.22
N GLY A 146 -7.29 -10.94 8.66
CA GLY A 146 -6.69 -11.94 7.78
C GLY A 146 -5.25 -12.31 8.05
N ASP A 147 -4.71 -13.17 7.19
CA ASP A 147 -3.32 -13.62 7.26
C ASP A 147 -2.35 -12.48 6.93
N GLY A 148 -1.21 -12.47 7.61
CA GLY A 148 -0.14 -11.51 7.40
C GLY A 148 1.22 -12.18 7.44
N VAL A 149 2.23 -11.48 6.94
CA VAL A 149 3.63 -11.89 7.02
C VAL A 149 4.45 -10.73 7.56
N LEU A 150 5.24 -11.00 8.60
CA LEU A 150 6.22 -10.09 9.14
C LEU A 150 7.59 -10.46 8.58
N ILE A 151 8.11 -9.62 7.68
CA ILE A 151 9.46 -9.76 7.14
C ILE A 151 10.47 -9.41 8.22
N ASP A 152 11.44 -10.31 8.42
CA ASP A 152 12.56 -10.13 9.33
C ASP A 152 13.90 -9.89 8.61
N SER A 153 13.93 -10.04 7.28
CA SER A 153 15.08 -9.65 6.44
C SER A 153 15.49 -8.21 6.66
N HIS A 154 16.80 -7.97 6.58
CA HIS A 154 17.35 -6.61 6.58
C HIS A 154 16.82 -5.80 5.39
N MET A 155 16.65 -4.49 5.59
CA MET A 155 16.06 -3.63 4.56
C MET A 155 16.86 -3.59 3.25
N ASP A 156 18.18 -3.74 3.31
CA ASP A 156 19.02 -3.83 2.11
C ASP A 156 18.71 -5.08 1.26
N GLN A 157 18.41 -6.21 1.93
CA GLN A 157 17.99 -7.44 1.26
C GLN A 157 16.57 -7.30 0.69
N VAL A 158 15.66 -6.67 1.44
CA VAL A 158 14.30 -6.38 0.99
C VAL A 158 14.32 -5.49 -0.25
N ALA A 159 15.09 -4.39 -0.23
CA ALA A 159 15.25 -3.51 -1.37
C ALA A 159 15.77 -4.29 -2.58
N ALA A 160 16.93 -4.97 -2.43
CA ALA A 160 17.51 -5.77 -3.51
C ALA A 160 16.53 -6.78 -4.13
N TYR A 161 15.71 -7.45 -3.32
CA TYR A 161 14.67 -8.36 -3.81
C TYR A 161 13.57 -7.63 -4.60
N LEU A 162 13.05 -6.52 -4.05
CA LEU A 162 11.95 -5.75 -4.65
C LEU A 162 12.35 -4.98 -5.91
N ASP A 163 13.64 -4.72 -6.09
CA ASP A 163 14.21 -4.00 -7.22
C ASP A 163 14.62 -4.91 -8.38
N ASP A 164 14.74 -6.22 -8.15
CA ASP A 164 15.01 -7.19 -9.19
C ASP A 164 13.81 -7.27 -10.15
N PRO A 165 13.98 -6.98 -11.46
CA PRO A 165 12.91 -7.11 -12.44
C PRO A 165 12.30 -8.51 -12.51
N ALA A 166 13.04 -9.57 -12.12
CA ALA A 166 12.51 -10.93 -12.04
C ALA A 166 11.41 -11.08 -10.98
N ASN A 167 11.35 -10.18 -9.99
CA ASN A 167 10.35 -10.18 -8.93
C ASN A 167 9.26 -9.13 -9.16
N SER A 168 9.10 -8.59 -10.38
CA SER A 168 8.12 -7.53 -10.67
C SER A 168 6.68 -7.91 -10.30
N ASP A 169 6.35 -9.20 -10.39
CA ASP A 169 5.02 -9.75 -10.16
C ASP A 169 4.62 -9.75 -8.67
N VAL A 170 5.53 -9.40 -7.76
CA VAL A 170 5.20 -9.17 -6.34
C VAL A 170 4.37 -7.89 -6.16
N PHE A 171 4.36 -6.98 -7.13
CA PHE A 171 3.60 -5.74 -7.06
C PHE A 171 2.25 -5.88 -7.74
N VAL A 172 1.18 -5.76 -6.96
CA VAL A 172 -0.20 -5.82 -7.46
C VAL A 172 -0.84 -4.44 -7.32
N GLU A 173 -1.45 -3.94 -8.39
CA GLU A 173 -2.16 -2.67 -8.38
C GLU A 173 -3.27 -2.71 -7.34
N ALA A 174 -3.14 -1.88 -6.30
CA ALA A 174 -4.11 -1.80 -5.21
C ALA A 174 -5.17 -0.74 -5.51
N VAL A 175 -4.74 0.41 -6.03
CA VAL A 175 -5.64 1.53 -6.33
C VAL A 175 -5.01 2.48 -7.35
N ARG A 176 -5.86 3.01 -8.23
CA ARG A 176 -5.52 4.06 -9.17
C ARG A 176 -6.32 5.31 -8.87
N TYR A 177 -5.63 6.42 -8.66
CA TYR A 177 -6.22 7.72 -8.43
C TYR A 177 -6.01 8.64 -9.62
N GLN A 178 -7.02 9.47 -9.87
CA GLN A 178 -6.93 10.62 -10.74
C GLN A 178 -6.75 11.88 -9.92
N ARG A 179 -6.11 12.90 -10.50
CA ARG A 179 -6.07 14.22 -9.88
C ARG A 179 -7.49 14.71 -9.63
N GLN A 180 -7.75 15.22 -8.43
CA GLN A 180 -9.02 15.88 -8.18
C GLN A 180 -9.12 17.10 -9.09
N ALA A 181 -10.07 17.06 -10.04
CA ALA A 181 -10.37 18.22 -10.86
C ALA A 181 -10.73 19.38 -9.94
N LYS A 182 -10.14 20.56 -10.16
CA LYS A 182 -10.61 21.78 -9.50
C LYS A 182 -12.09 21.94 -9.87
N ALA A 183 -12.96 22.01 -8.85
CA ALA A 183 -14.32 22.45 -9.08
C ALA A 183 -14.24 23.83 -9.75
N LYS A 184 -14.89 23.96 -10.91
CA LYS A 184 -15.00 25.21 -11.66
C LYS A 184 -15.98 26.13 -10.96
#